data_AF-A0A1V5ZP19-F1
#
_entry.id   AF-A0A1V5ZP19-F1
#
_cell.length_a   1.000
_cell.length_b   1.000
_cell.length_c   1.000
_cell.angle_alpha   90.00
_cell.angle_beta   90.00
_cell.angle_gamma   90.00
#
_symmetry.space_group_name_H-M   'P 1'
#
loop_
_entity.id
_entity.type
_entity.pdbx_description
1 polymer ?
#
loop_
_entity_poly.entity_id
_entity_poly.type
_entity_poly.pdbx_seq_one_letter_code
_entity_poly.pdbx_strand_id
1 'polypeptide(L)' 'MENELNKKWGKKFIVSVKEVRVPEFSAKIMAEFISNQLENRMPYRKVAKNVLQKVMQKGANGIKISIGGRLN' A
#
# COMPACT_ATOMS: atom_id res chain seq x y z
N MET A 1 -19.12 -2.39 -11.63
CA MET A 1 -17.95 -1.62 -12.12
C MET A 1 -18.04 -1.31 -13.61
N GLU A 2 -18.12 -2.30 -14.51
CA GLU A 2 -18.15 -2.02 -15.96
C GLU A 2 -19.38 -1.20 -16.40
N ASN A 3 -20.58 -1.50 -15.89
CA ASN A 3 -21.79 -0.74 -16.21
C ASN A 3 -21.77 0.71 -15.70
N GLU A 4 -21.08 1.01 -14.60
CA GLU A 4 -20.95 2.38 -14.07
C GLU A 4 -19.92 3.20 -14.86
N LEU A 5 -18.81 2.58 -15.25
CA LEU A 5 -17.78 3.20 -16.11
C LEU A 5 -18.33 3.48 -17.51
N ASN A 6 -19.13 2.57 -18.06
CA ASN A 6 -19.76 2.73 -19.36
C ASN A 6 -20.84 3.84 -19.33
N LYS A 7 -21.56 3.99 -18.21
CA LYS A 7 -22.54 5.06 -18.01
C LYS A 7 -21.90 6.44 -17.85
N LYS A 8 -20.69 6.52 -17.27
CA LYS A 8 -19.93 7.78 -17.14
C LYS A 8 -19.18 8.20 -18.40
N TRP A 9 -18.70 7.25 -19.20
CA TRP A 9 -17.78 7.56 -20.33
C TRP A 9 -18.20 7.03 -21.70
N GLY A 10 -19.36 6.35 -21.82
CA GLY A 10 -19.97 5.97 -23.10
C GLY A 10 -19.14 5.01 -23.95
N LYS A 11 -18.10 4.37 -23.38
CA LYS A 11 -17.19 3.43 -24.06
C LYS A 11 -17.13 2.13 -23.28
N LYS A 12 -17.08 1.00 -24.00
CA LYS A 12 -16.86 -0.32 -23.39
C LYS A 12 -15.46 -0.40 -22.79
N PHE A 13 -15.40 -0.51 -21.46
CA PHE A 13 -14.17 -0.81 -20.72
C PHE A 13 -14.14 -2.30 -20.39
N ILE A 14 -12.99 -2.93 -20.60
CA ILE A 14 -12.69 -4.29 -20.17
C ILE A 14 -11.76 -4.17 -18.96
N VAL A 15 -12.20 -4.63 -17.80
CA VAL A 15 -11.39 -4.57 -16.58
C VAL A 15 -10.53 -5.83 -16.48
N SER A 16 -9.21 -5.68 -16.55
CA SER A 16 -8.27 -6.77 -16.28
C SER A 16 -7.74 -6.66 -14.84
N VAL A 17 -8.08 -7.65 -14.02
CA VAL A 17 -7.58 -7.75 -12.64
C VAL A 17 -6.24 -8.45 -12.69
N LYS A 18 -5.18 -7.75 -12.27
CA LYS A 18 -3.86 -8.35 -12.05
C LYS A 18 -3.68 -8.62 -10.57
N GLU A 19 -3.60 -9.89 -10.20
CA GLU A 19 -3.35 -10.27 -8.83
C GLU A 19 -1.88 -10.03 -8.45
N VAL A 20 -1.71 -9.42 -7.28
CA VAL A 20 -0.40 -9.25 -6.65
C VAL A 20 -0.16 -10.46 -5.75
N ARG A 21 0.77 -11.35 -6.13
CA ARG A 21 1.05 -12.61 -5.43
C ARG A 21 1.49 -12.43 -3.97
N VAL A 22 2.26 -11.38 -3.70
CA VAL A 22 2.74 -11.05 -2.36
C VAL A 22 2.56 -9.54 -2.13
N PRO A 23 1.60 -9.12 -1.30
CA PRO A 23 1.29 -7.70 -1.11
C PRO A 23 2.47 -6.95 -0.47
N GLU A 24 3.32 -7.62 0.31
CA GLU A 24 4.47 -7.01 0.98
C GLU A 24 5.57 -6.54 0.03
N PHE A 25 5.65 -7.07 -1.19
CA PHE A 25 6.58 -6.59 -2.22
C PHE A 25 6.05 -5.37 -2.98
N SER A 26 4.76 -5.06 -2.86
CA SER A 26 4.18 -3.88 -3.49
C SER A 26 4.40 -2.65 -2.61
N ALA A 27 5.25 -1.74 -3.07
CA ALA A 27 5.53 -0.49 -2.37
C ALA A 27 4.25 0.34 -2.11
N LYS A 28 3.29 0.32 -3.05
CA LYS A 28 2.03 1.07 -2.91
C LYS A 28 1.18 0.53 -1.77
N ILE A 29 0.99 -0.80 -1.72
CA ILE A 29 0.18 -1.45 -0.68
C ILE A 29 0.80 -1.23 0.70
N MET A 30 2.14 -1.31 0.80
CA MET A 30 2.84 -1.08 2.05
C MET A 30 2.82 0.40 2.47
N ALA A 31 2.83 1.34 1.53
CA ALA A 31 2.65 2.77 1.84
C ALA A 31 1.24 3.07 2.37
N GLU A 32 0.20 2.52 1.75
CA GLU A 32 -1.18 2.64 2.23
C GLU A 32 -1.33 2.03 3.64
N PHE A 33 -0.68 0.88 3.88
CA PHE A 33 -0.64 0.29 5.21
C PHE A 33 0.01 1.22 6.25
N ILE A 34 1.14 1.86 5.94
CA ILE A 34 1.80 2.82 6.85
C ILE A 34 0.88 4.02 7.10
N SER A 35 0.23 4.56 6.07
CA SER A 35 -0.70 5.70 6.18
C SER A 35 -1.81 5.40 7.19
N ASN A 36 -2.46 4.25 7.05
CA ASN A 36 -3.53 3.83 7.96
C ASN A 36 -3.03 3.68 9.42
N GLN A 37 -1.80 3.21 9.62
CA GLN A 37 -1.25 3.12 10.97
C GLN A 37 -0.94 4.49 11.59
N LEU A 38 -0.51 5.46 10.77
CA LEU A 38 -0.28 6.84 11.22
C LEU A 38 -1.61 7.55 11.53
N GLU A 39 -2.66 7.31 10.74
CA GLU A 39 -4.02 7.81 11.03
C GLU A 39 -4.57 7.27 12.36
N ASN A 40 -4.28 6.00 12.67
CA ASN A 40 -4.58 5.37 13.95
C ASN A 40 -3.71 5.88 15.11
N ARG A 41 -2.91 6.94 14.91
CA ARG A 41 -2.02 7.55 15.90
C ARG A 41 -0.98 6.58 16.47
N MET A 42 -0.57 5.56 15.71
CA MET A 42 0.54 4.72 16.15
C MET A 42 1.87 5.47 16.00
N PRO A 43 2.82 5.27 16.94
CA PRO A 43 4.13 5.90 16.86
C PRO A 43 4.85 5.55 15.55
N TYR A 44 5.22 6.57 14.78
CA TYR A 44 5.83 6.42 13.44
C TYR A 44 7.07 5.51 13.45
N ARG A 45 7.90 5.57 14.50
CA ARG A 45 9.07 4.69 14.67
C ARG A 45 8.68 3.22 14.77
N LYS A 46 7.61 2.93 15.52
CA LYS A 46 7.11 1.56 15.72
C LYS A 46 6.51 1.02 14.43
N VAL A 47 5.73 1.85 13.73
CA VAL A 47 5.15 1.50 12.43
C VAL A 47 6.24 1.18 11.42
N ALA A 48 7.24 2.06 11.26
CA ALA A 48 8.35 1.85 10.33
C ALA A 48 9.13 0.56 10.64
N LYS A 49 9.45 0.30 11.92
CA LYS A 49 10.15 -0.92 12.34
C LYS A 49 9.33 -2.18 12.06
N ASN A 50 8.02 -2.15 12.35
CA ASN A 50 7.12 -3.27 12.08
C ASN A 50 7.03 -3.58 10.58
N VAL A 51 6.90 -2.54 9.74
CA VAL A 51 6.84 -2.72 8.28
C VAL A 51 8.15 -3.27 7.74
N LEU A 52 9.28 -2.74 8.21
CA LEU A 52 10.61 -3.24 7.83
C LEU A 52 10.75 -4.73 8.18
N GLN A 53 10.40 -5.12 9.41
CA GLN A 53 10.44 -6.52 9.83
C GLN A 53 9.52 -7.40 8.98
N LYS A 54 8.29 -6.95 8.70
CA LYS A 54 7.31 -7.70 7.91
C LYS A 54 7.80 -7.95 6.48
N VAL A 55 8.42 -6.95 5.85
CA VAL A 55 8.94 -7.06 4.47
C VAL A 55 10.19 -7.92 4.42
N MET A 56 11.09 -7.78 5.39
CA MET A 56 12.29 -8.63 5.48
C MET A 56 11.94 -10.10 5.75
N GLN A 57 10.95 -10.38 6.61
CA GLN A 57 10.47 -11.75 6.87
C GLN A 57 9.90 -12.44 5.62
N LYS A 58 9.36 -11.65 4.68
CA LYS A 58 8.84 -12.16 3.40
C LYS A 58 9.93 -12.39 2.35
N GLY A 59 11.20 -12.13 2.68
CA GLY A 59 12.34 -12.42 1.81
C GLY A 59 12.70 -11.29 0.85
N ALA A 60 12.37 -10.04 1.18
CA ALA A 60 12.83 -8.91 0.38
C ALA A 60 14.34 -8.70 0.53
N ASN A 61 15.02 -8.38 -0.57
CA ASN A 61 16.46 -8.07 -0.56
C ASN A 61 16.78 -6.79 0.23
N GLY A 62 15.81 -5.89 0.37
CA GLY A 62 15.94 -4.68 1.17
C GLY A 62 14.72 -3.77 1.02
N ILE A 63 14.51 -2.90 1.99
CA ILE A 63 13.45 -1.90 1.98
C ILE A 63 13.94 -0.59 2.59
N LYS A 64 13.56 0.54 1.98
CA LYS A 64 13.77 1.88 2.52
C LYS A 64 12.43 2.56 2.74
N ILE A 65 12.19 3.03 3.96
CA ILE A 65 10.97 3.73 4.35
C ILE A 65 11.36 5.16 4.71
N SER A 66 10.66 6.15 4.15
CA SER A 66 10.83 7.56 4.49
C SER A 66 9.47 8.14 4.85
N ILE A 67 9.37 8.65 6.09
CA ILE A 67 8.16 9.27 6.63
C ILE A 67 8.54 10.70 6.98
N GLY A 68 7.77 11.68 6.49
CA GLY A 68 7.97 13.09 6.76
C GLY A 68 6.66 13.75 7.18
N GLY A 69 6.75 14.95 7.77
CA GLY A 69 5.59 15.72 8.23
C GLY A 69 5.57 15.91 9.75
N ARG A 70 4.37 16.05 10.32
CA ARG A 70 4.17 16.21 11.77
C ARG A 70 4.19 14.85 12.47
N LEU A 71 5.40 14.42 12.81
CA LEU A 71 5.69 13.14 13.47
C LEU A 71 5.50 13.29 14.99
N ASN A 72 4.26 13.42 15.45
CA ASN A 72 3.92 13.34 16.88
C ASN A 72 3.72 11.90 17.33
#